data_AF-A0A537LNC7-F1
#
_entry.id   AF-A0A537LNC7-F1
#
_cell.length_a   1.000
_cell.length_b   1.000
_cell.length_c   1.000
_cell.angle_alpha   90.00
_cell.angle_beta   90.00
_cell.angle_gamma   90.00
#
_symmetry.space_group_name_H-M   'P 1'
#
loop_
_entity.id
_entity.type
_entity.pdbx_description
1 polymer ?
#
loop_
_entity_poly.entity_id
_entity_poly.type
_entity_poly.pdbx_seq_one_letter_code
_entity_poly.pdbx_strand_id
1 'polypeptide(L)'
;MAVHPITLRVNGREYSGQAEARKTLADFIREDCGLTGTHLGCEHGVCGACTILMDGEAVRSCLLFAVQAEGADLKTVEGLADGDRLHPIQQAYWDHHALQCGFCTPGFLMTTVAFLRDNPRPTEREIREGLAGNLCRCTGYQNIVEAVAAAAEALASGAIAQAAAPHGTVPRAAVPTPLPPARAAAAVEGLVRQARRRRKAVAVKKTSKRQRKPSR
;
A
#
# COMPACT_ATOMS: atom_id res chain seq x y z
N MET A 1 -27.72 1.41 -9.41
CA MET A 1 -26.55 1.10 -10.27
C MET A 1 -26.37 -0.40 -10.27
N ALA A 2 -26.07 -1.02 -11.42
CA ALA A 2 -25.87 -2.47 -11.50
C ALA A 2 -24.58 -2.86 -10.77
N VAL A 3 -24.66 -3.94 -9.99
CA VAL A 3 -23.52 -4.60 -9.36
C VAL A 3 -23.28 -5.93 -10.05
N HIS A 4 -22.01 -6.29 -10.20
CA HIS A 4 -21.58 -7.50 -10.90
C HIS A 4 -20.86 -8.42 -9.92
N PRO A 5 -21.16 -9.73 -9.91
CA PRO A 5 -20.32 -10.68 -9.20
C PRO A 5 -18.92 -10.66 -9.80
N ILE A 6 -17.92 -10.70 -8.94
CA ILE A 6 -16.52 -10.73 -9.33
C ILE A 6 -15.76 -11.72 -8.46
N THR A 7 -14.87 -12.51 -9.07
CA THR A 7 -13.91 -13.37 -8.38
C THR A 7 -12.51 -13.12 -8.91
N LEU A 8 -11.57 -12.85 -7.99
CA LEU A 8 -10.17 -12.57 -8.26
C LEU A 8 -9.29 -13.53 -7.47
N ARG A 9 -8.09 -13.84 -7.99
CA ARG A 9 -7.03 -14.42 -7.16
C ARG A 9 -6.03 -13.32 -6.82
N VAL A 10 -5.86 -12.99 -5.54
CA VAL A 10 -4.91 -11.96 -5.09
C VAL A 10 -3.92 -12.57 -4.12
N ASN A 11 -2.63 -12.50 -4.44
CA ASN A 11 -1.55 -13.10 -3.65
C ASN A 11 -1.77 -14.60 -3.37
N GLY A 12 -2.28 -15.33 -4.36
CA GLY A 12 -2.57 -16.76 -4.27
C GLY A 12 -3.83 -17.12 -3.47
N ARG A 13 -4.62 -16.13 -3.01
CA ARG A 13 -5.90 -16.34 -2.32
C ARG A 13 -7.06 -15.87 -3.18
N GLU A 14 -8.16 -16.60 -3.15
CA GLU A 14 -9.38 -16.19 -3.85
C GLU A 14 -10.14 -15.11 -3.06
N TYR A 15 -10.64 -14.11 -3.77
CA TYR A 15 -11.49 -13.04 -3.27
C TYR A 15 -12.72 -12.94 -4.17
N SER A 16 -13.90 -13.20 -3.61
CA SER A 16 -15.17 -13.06 -4.32
C SER A 16 -16.01 -11.95 -3.69
N GLY A 17 -16.70 -11.17 -4.53
CA GLY A 17 -17.49 -10.03 -4.09
C GLY A 17 -18.46 -9.52 -5.14
N GLN A 18 -18.94 -8.31 -4.92
CA GLN A 18 -19.81 -7.58 -5.83
C GLN A 18 -19.19 -6.21 -6.11
N ALA A 19 -19.04 -5.85 -7.39
CA ALA A 19 -18.48 -4.57 -7.78
C ALA A 19 -19.49 -3.77 -8.62
N GLU A 20 -19.62 -2.46 -8.34
CA GLU A 20 -20.22 -1.54 -9.30
C GLU A 20 -19.36 -1.51 -10.57
N ALA A 21 -19.98 -1.37 -11.75
CA ALA A 21 -19.26 -1.33 -13.02
C ALA A 21 -18.17 -0.24 -13.11
N ARG A 22 -18.30 0.82 -12.30
CA ARG A 22 -17.35 1.95 -12.22
C ARG A 22 -16.29 1.82 -11.15
N LYS A 23 -16.35 0.81 -10.27
CA LYS A 23 -15.40 0.66 -9.17
C LYS A 23 -14.04 0.33 -9.76
N THR A 24 -13.02 1.11 -9.42
CA THR A 24 -11.67 0.83 -9.91
C THR A 24 -11.12 -0.44 -9.27
N LEU A 25 -10.19 -1.10 -9.96
CA LEU A 25 -9.50 -2.27 -9.41
C LEU A 25 -8.71 -1.90 -8.15
N ALA A 26 -8.10 -0.70 -8.13
CA ALA A 26 -7.42 -0.18 -6.95
C ALA A 26 -8.36 -0.10 -5.73
N ASP A 27 -9.56 0.44 -5.91
CA ASP A 27 -10.55 0.55 -4.83
C ASP A 27 -11.02 -0.83 -4.38
N PHE A 28 -11.26 -1.75 -5.31
CA PHE A 28 -11.67 -3.10 -4.96
C PHE A 28 -10.62 -3.83 -4.11
N ILE A 29 -9.34 -3.73 -4.51
CA ILE A 29 -8.22 -4.31 -3.74
C ILE A 29 -8.13 -3.68 -2.34
N ARG A 30 -8.26 -2.36 -2.24
CA ARG A 30 -8.08 -1.63 -0.98
C ARG A 30 -9.26 -1.79 -0.02
N GLU A 31 -10.48 -1.74 -0.53
CA GLU A 31 -11.70 -1.67 0.26
C GLU A 31 -12.34 -3.04 0.48
N ASP A 32 -12.46 -3.85 -0.57
CA ASP A 32 -13.15 -5.15 -0.52
C ASP A 32 -12.20 -6.28 -0.15
N CYS A 33 -11.00 -6.31 -0.74
CA CYS A 33 -9.97 -7.28 -0.35
C CYS A 33 -9.24 -6.89 0.95
N GLY A 34 -9.33 -5.63 1.36
CA GLY A 34 -8.67 -5.09 2.55
C GLY A 34 -7.13 -4.98 2.42
N LEU A 35 -6.60 -5.00 1.20
CA LEU A 35 -5.17 -4.95 0.90
C LEU A 35 -4.76 -3.51 0.59
N THR A 36 -4.36 -2.79 1.64
CA THR A 36 -4.20 -1.32 1.59
C THR A 36 -2.82 -0.85 1.16
N GLY A 37 -1.89 -1.75 0.85
CA GLY A 37 -0.54 -1.42 0.39
C GLY A 37 -0.54 -0.74 -0.98
N THR A 38 -1.48 -1.07 -1.86
CA THR A 38 -1.70 -0.34 -3.11
C THR A 38 -2.22 1.07 -2.80
N HIS A 39 -1.56 2.13 -3.27
CA HIS A 39 -1.94 3.51 -2.96
C HIS A 39 -2.54 4.26 -4.16
N LEU A 40 -3.42 5.22 -3.87
CA LEU A 40 -3.98 6.15 -4.85
C LEU A 40 -3.42 7.55 -4.61
N GLY A 41 -2.53 7.98 -5.52
CA GLY A 41 -1.91 9.31 -5.45
C GLY A 41 -2.50 10.31 -6.43
N CYS A 42 -2.72 9.88 -7.67
CA CYS A 42 -3.21 10.78 -8.73
C CYS A 42 -4.48 10.29 -9.45
N GLU A 43 -4.77 8.99 -9.44
CA GLU A 43 -5.99 8.41 -10.05
C GLU A 43 -6.13 8.62 -11.58
N HIS A 44 -5.06 9.07 -12.25
CA HIS A 44 -5.00 9.22 -13.71
C HIS A 44 -3.72 8.60 -14.31
N GLY A 45 -3.14 7.61 -13.63
CA GLY A 45 -2.05 6.75 -14.13
C GLY A 45 -0.62 7.31 -14.05
N VAL A 46 -0.45 8.58 -13.70
CA VAL A 46 0.87 9.26 -13.76
C VAL A 46 1.81 8.89 -12.63
N CYS A 47 1.34 8.80 -11.38
CA CYS A 47 2.25 8.64 -10.23
C CYS A 47 2.79 7.21 -10.03
N GLY A 48 2.08 6.20 -10.53
CA GLY A 48 2.45 4.79 -10.38
C GLY A 48 2.30 4.17 -8.99
N ALA A 49 1.83 4.90 -7.99
CA ALA A 49 1.64 4.38 -6.63
C ALA A 49 0.62 3.21 -6.54
N CYS A 50 -0.25 3.08 -7.55
CA CYS A 50 -1.28 2.05 -7.66
C CYS A 50 -0.80 0.80 -8.43
N THR A 51 0.49 0.66 -8.69
CA THR A 51 1.01 -0.47 -9.47
C THR A 51 0.84 -1.78 -8.72
N ILE A 52 0.28 -2.76 -9.43
CA ILE A 52 0.20 -4.17 -9.03
C ILE A 52 0.69 -5.01 -10.22
N LEU A 53 0.83 -6.32 -10.02
CA LEU A 53 0.94 -7.26 -11.13
C LEU A 53 -0.42 -7.87 -11.41
N MET A 54 -0.81 -7.95 -12.67
CA MET A 54 -1.99 -8.65 -13.18
C MET A 54 -1.52 -9.62 -14.25
N ASP A 55 -1.70 -10.92 -14.00
CA ASP A 55 -1.22 -12.01 -14.85
C ASP A 55 0.28 -11.90 -15.17
N GLY A 56 1.05 -11.45 -14.17
CA GLY A 56 2.49 -11.21 -14.26
C GLY A 56 2.88 -9.80 -14.71
N GLU A 57 2.00 -9.06 -15.39
CA GLU A 57 2.32 -7.75 -15.97
C GLU A 57 2.05 -6.58 -15.02
N ALA A 58 2.95 -5.59 -15.01
CA ALA A 58 2.76 -4.39 -14.20
C ALA A 58 1.66 -3.49 -14.79
N VAL A 59 0.61 -3.25 -14.02
CA VAL A 59 -0.55 -2.45 -14.44
C VAL A 59 -0.88 -1.32 -13.47
N ARG A 60 -1.51 -0.27 -13.98
CA ARG A 60 -2.09 0.82 -13.16
C ARG A 60 -3.49 0.41 -12.73
N SER A 61 -3.63 -0.11 -11.51
CA SER A 61 -4.95 -0.55 -11.01
C SER A 61 -6.00 0.58 -10.92
N CYS A 62 -5.58 1.85 -10.87
CA CYS A 62 -6.52 2.99 -10.89
C CYS A 62 -7.11 3.28 -12.28
N LEU A 63 -6.57 2.68 -13.35
CA LEU A 63 -7.05 2.83 -14.72
C LEU A 63 -7.83 1.61 -15.22
N LEU A 64 -8.06 0.64 -14.35
CA LEU A 64 -8.83 -0.56 -14.62
C LEU A 64 -10.05 -0.57 -13.71
N PHE A 65 -11.19 -1.05 -14.22
CA PHE A 65 -12.33 -1.36 -13.38
C PHE A 65 -12.18 -2.76 -12.80
N ALA A 66 -12.70 -2.97 -11.59
CA ALA A 66 -12.67 -4.28 -10.94
C ALA A 66 -13.27 -5.35 -11.85
N VAL A 67 -14.42 -5.06 -12.47
CA VAL A 67 -15.11 -6.00 -13.38
C VAL A 67 -14.28 -6.42 -14.60
N GLN A 68 -13.24 -5.67 -14.98
CA GLN A 68 -12.33 -6.05 -16.06
C GLN A 68 -11.27 -7.05 -15.63
N ALA A 69 -11.09 -7.24 -14.31
CA ALA A 69 -10.11 -8.15 -13.75
C ALA A 69 -10.70 -9.53 -13.39
N GLU A 70 -11.95 -9.80 -13.75
CA GLU A 70 -12.61 -11.09 -13.46
C GLU A 70 -11.72 -12.28 -13.85
N GLY A 71 -11.49 -13.17 -12.88
CA GLY A 71 -10.68 -14.37 -13.06
C GLY A 71 -9.16 -14.15 -13.13
N ALA A 72 -8.68 -12.90 -13.06
CA ALA A 72 -7.25 -12.60 -13.16
C ALA A 72 -6.45 -12.98 -11.92
N ASP A 73 -5.16 -13.24 -12.12
CA ASP A 73 -4.20 -13.46 -11.04
C ASP A 73 -3.45 -12.17 -10.70
N LEU A 74 -3.71 -11.65 -9.51
CA LEU A 74 -3.17 -10.39 -9.04
C LEU A 74 -2.09 -10.62 -7.97
N LYS A 75 -1.02 -9.83 -8.05
CA LYS A 75 -0.02 -9.74 -6.98
C LYS A 75 0.13 -8.29 -6.54
N THR A 76 0.04 -8.07 -5.23
CA THR A 76 0.24 -6.76 -4.58
C THR A 76 1.49 -6.82 -3.69
N VAL A 77 1.86 -5.67 -3.10
CA VAL A 77 3.06 -5.57 -2.25
C VAL A 77 2.99 -6.52 -1.04
N GLU A 78 1.80 -6.79 -0.53
CA GLU A 78 1.55 -7.71 0.59
C GLU A 78 1.95 -9.15 0.25
N GLY A 79 1.96 -9.53 -1.03
CA GLY A 79 2.34 -10.86 -1.50
C GLY A 79 3.82 -11.02 -1.84
N LEU A 80 4.68 -10.03 -1.55
CA LEU A 80 6.11 -10.13 -1.85
C LEU A 80 6.89 -10.91 -0.78
N ALA A 81 6.60 -10.67 0.50
CA ALA A 81 7.29 -11.33 1.59
C ALA A 81 6.77 -12.76 1.80
N ASP A 82 7.65 -13.65 2.28
CA ASP A 82 7.29 -14.98 2.76
C ASP A 82 7.34 -14.98 4.29
N GLY A 83 6.19 -14.75 4.92
CA GLY A 83 6.08 -14.56 6.37
C GLY A 83 6.87 -13.32 6.82
N ASP A 84 7.90 -13.54 7.66
CA ASP A 84 8.80 -12.48 8.13
C ASP A 84 10.04 -12.29 7.23
N ARG A 85 10.21 -13.13 6.21
CA ARG A 85 11.31 -13.01 5.27
C ARG A 85 10.94 -12.06 4.14
N LEU A 86 11.61 -10.92 4.10
CA LEU A 86 11.48 -9.96 3.01
C LEU A 86 11.92 -10.57 1.67
N HIS A 87 11.24 -10.17 0.61
CA HIS A 87 11.71 -10.41 -0.75
C HIS A 87 13.08 -9.72 -0.95
N PRO A 88 14.03 -10.27 -1.74
CA PRO A 88 15.32 -9.61 -1.99
C PRO A 88 15.20 -8.14 -2.43
N ILE A 89 14.21 -7.82 -3.27
CA ILE A 89 13.88 -6.43 -3.65
C ILE A 89 13.46 -5.58 -2.43
N GLN A 90 12.61 -6.11 -1.54
CA GLN A 90 12.21 -5.37 -0.33
C GLN A 90 13.41 -5.14 0.60
N GLN A 91 14.27 -6.15 0.75
CA GLN A 91 15.49 -6.04 1.56
C GLN A 91 16.44 -5.00 0.98
N ALA A 92 16.69 -4.99 -0.33
CA ALA A 92 17.53 -3.97 -0.95
C ALA A 92 16.97 -2.55 -0.79
N TYR A 93 15.65 -2.38 -0.90
CA TYR A 93 15.02 -1.07 -0.64
C TYR A 93 15.20 -0.60 0.81
N TRP A 94 15.17 -1.55 1.76
CA TRP A 94 15.43 -1.29 3.17
C TRP A 94 16.88 -0.87 3.39
N ASP A 95 17.84 -1.67 2.93
CA ASP A 95 19.27 -1.47 3.17
C ASP A 95 19.79 -0.17 2.55
N HIS A 96 19.30 0.17 1.36
CA HIS A 96 19.71 1.37 0.63
C HIS A 96 18.89 2.62 0.99
N HIS A 97 18.01 2.58 2.00
CA HIS A 97 17.15 3.72 2.34
C HIS A 97 16.38 4.26 1.11
N ALA A 98 15.84 3.34 0.30
CA ALA A 98 15.11 3.66 -0.92
C ALA A 98 13.65 4.11 -0.67
N LEU A 99 13.33 4.46 0.58
CA LEU A 99 12.04 4.99 0.99
C LEU A 99 12.21 6.01 2.11
N GLN A 100 11.28 6.96 2.19
CA GLN A 100 11.15 7.90 3.31
C GLN A 100 9.71 7.88 3.83
N CYS A 101 8.79 8.59 3.17
CA CYS A 101 7.37 8.57 3.57
C CYS A 101 6.68 7.22 3.29
N GLY A 102 7.29 6.35 2.47
CA GLY A 102 6.76 5.04 2.11
C GLY A 102 5.61 5.03 1.10
N PHE A 103 5.05 6.20 0.73
CA PHE A 103 3.83 6.26 -0.09
C PHE A 103 4.01 5.67 -1.50
N CYS A 104 5.10 5.98 -2.19
CA CYS A 104 5.34 5.43 -3.52
C CYS A 104 5.93 4.01 -3.49
N THR A 105 6.42 3.56 -2.32
CA THR A 105 7.25 2.35 -2.20
C THR A 105 6.54 1.09 -2.70
N PRO A 106 5.25 0.83 -2.38
CA PRO A 106 4.53 -0.31 -2.95
C PRO A 106 4.56 -0.35 -4.47
N GLY A 107 4.24 0.77 -5.14
CA GLY A 107 4.27 0.86 -6.60
C GLY A 107 5.67 0.59 -7.18
N PHE A 108 6.70 1.19 -6.59
CA PHE A 108 8.09 0.96 -6.98
C PHE A 108 8.51 -0.50 -6.81
N LEU A 109 8.15 -1.15 -5.72
CA LEU A 109 8.47 -2.56 -5.48
C LEU A 109 7.81 -3.45 -6.54
N MET A 110 6.53 -3.23 -6.85
CA MET A 110 5.82 -4.01 -7.88
C MET A 110 6.39 -3.76 -9.28
N THR A 111 6.72 -2.53 -9.64
CA THR A 111 7.41 -2.23 -10.91
C THR A 111 8.78 -2.88 -10.97
N THR A 112 9.55 -2.86 -9.87
CA THR A 112 10.88 -3.48 -9.83
C THR A 112 10.82 -4.99 -10.02
N VAL A 113 9.81 -5.67 -9.46
CA VAL A 113 9.59 -7.11 -9.67
C VAL A 113 9.37 -7.42 -11.15
N ALA A 114 8.46 -6.70 -11.82
CA ALA A 114 8.23 -6.89 -13.25
C ALA A 114 9.47 -6.56 -14.09
N PHE A 115 10.12 -5.42 -13.80
CA PHE A 115 11.30 -4.96 -14.53
C PHE A 115 12.47 -5.95 -14.44
N LEU A 116 12.80 -6.45 -13.24
CA LEU A 116 13.93 -7.37 -13.05
C LEU A 116 13.64 -8.79 -13.53
N ARG A 117 12.36 -9.20 -13.63
CA ARG A 117 11.96 -10.44 -14.29
C ARG A 117 12.38 -10.42 -15.76
N ASP A 118 12.17 -9.29 -16.43
CA ASP A 118 12.40 -9.14 -17.87
C ASP A 118 13.82 -8.67 -18.19
N ASN A 119 14.46 -7.93 -17.28
CA ASN A 119 15.84 -7.47 -17.39
C ASN A 119 16.62 -7.78 -16.08
N PRO A 120 17.14 -9.01 -15.90
CA PRO A 120 17.80 -9.42 -14.66
C PRO A 120 19.16 -8.78 -14.39
N ARG A 121 19.78 -8.13 -15.39
CA ARG A 121 21.10 -7.48 -15.26
C ARG A 121 21.06 -6.08 -15.91
N PRO A 122 20.26 -5.17 -15.38
CA PRO A 122 20.04 -3.87 -15.99
C PRO A 122 21.24 -2.94 -15.74
N THR A 123 21.51 -2.07 -16.70
CA THR A 123 22.36 -0.90 -16.51
C THR A 123 21.62 0.18 -15.70
N GLU A 124 22.34 1.12 -15.08
CA GLU A 124 21.72 2.23 -14.35
C GLU A 124 20.71 3.01 -15.21
N ARG A 125 21.04 3.24 -16.49
CA ARG A 125 20.17 3.92 -17.45
C ARG A 125 18.86 3.15 -17.65
N GLU A 126 18.94 1.84 -17.83
CA GLU A 126 17.77 0.98 -17.99
C GLU A 126 16.92 0.92 -16.72
N ILE A 127 17.54 0.95 -15.53
CA ILE A 127 16.80 1.05 -14.26
C ILE A 127 15.99 2.35 -14.23
N ARG A 128 16.61 3.48 -14.57
CA ARG A 128 15.93 4.79 -14.57
C ARG A 128 14.78 4.82 -15.57
N GLU A 129 14.99 4.28 -16.77
CA GLU A 129 13.96 4.19 -17.80
C GLU A 129 12.82 3.25 -17.38
N GLY A 130 13.14 2.05 -16.87
CA GLY A 130 12.16 1.06 -16.41
C GLY A 130 11.31 1.54 -15.23
N LEU A 131 11.86 2.41 -14.38
CA LEU A 131 11.15 2.99 -13.24
C LEU A 131 10.51 4.35 -13.51
N ALA A 132 10.69 4.94 -14.71
CA ALA A 132 10.22 6.29 -15.03
C ALA A 132 8.70 6.47 -14.86
N GLY A 133 7.93 5.38 -14.88
CA GLY A 133 6.50 5.39 -14.58
C GLY A 133 6.16 5.56 -13.09
N ASN A 134 7.10 5.63 -12.17
CA ASN A 134 6.82 5.75 -10.74
C ASN A 134 7.41 7.06 -10.20
N LEU A 135 6.57 7.88 -9.59
CA LEU A 135 6.97 9.18 -9.05
C LEU A 135 7.27 9.09 -7.56
N CYS A 136 8.41 9.65 -7.17
CA CYS A 136 8.79 9.81 -5.77
C CYS A 136 9.04 11.28 -5.46
N ARG A 137 8.42 11.80 -4.40
CA ARG A 137 8.65 13.19 -3.96
C ARG A 137 9.73 13.34 -2.90
N CYS A 138 10.19 12.24 -2.31
CA CYS A 138 11.01 12.28 -1.10
C CYS A 138 12.48 11.91 -1.35
N THR A 139 12.75 10.84 -2.10
CA THR A 139 14.10 10.24 -2.18
C THR A 139 15.03 10.91 -3.17
N GLY A 140 14.51 11.62 -4.17
CA GLY A 140 15.33 12.07 -5.31
C GLY A 140 15.80 10.93 -6.22
N TYR A 141 15.22 9.73 -6.09
CA TYR A 141 15.42 8.52 -6.92
C TYR A 141 16.77 7.81 -6.79
N GLN A 142 17.85 8.47 -6.38
CA GLN A 142 19.18 7.86 -6.38
C GLN A 142 19.25 6.56 -5.58
N ASN A 143 18.82 6.57 -4.33
CA ASN A 143 18.78 5.38 -3.47
C ASN A 143 17.85 4.28 -4.01
N ILE A 144 16.81 4.65 -4.77
CA ILE A 144 15.93 3.67 -5.41
C ILE A 144 16.67 2.94 -6.53
N VAL A 145 17.43 3.67 -7.35
CA VAL A 145 18.24 3.09 -8.43
C VAL A 145 19.30 2.15 -7.86
N GLU A 146 19.97 2.56 -6.78
CA GLU A 146 20.96 1.72 -6.08
C GLU A 146 20.33 0.46 -5.48
N ALA A 147 19.16 0.57 -4.85
CA ALA A 147 18.42 -0.59 -4.34
C ALA A 147 18.05 -1.58 -5.44
N VAL A 148 17.67 -1.10 -6.63
CA VAL A 148 17.30 -1.98 -7.75
C VAL A 148 18.52 -2.70 -8.31
N ALA A 149 19.66 -2.01 -8.43
CA ALA A 149 20.92 -2.64 -8.82
C ALA A 149 21.34 -3.74 -7.82
N ALA A 150 21.30 -3.44 -6.52
CA ALA A 150 21.60 -4.42 -5.47
C ALA A 150 20.60 -5.59 -5.47
N ALA A 151 19.32 -5.33 -5.71
CA ALA A 151 18.31 -6.39 -5.83
C ALA A 151 18.58 -7.30 -7.04
N ALA A 152 19.01 -6.76 -8.18
CA ALA A 152 19.37 -7.53 -9.35
C ALA A 152 20.55 -8.48 -9.06
N GLU A 153 21.58 -7.99 -8.37
CA GLU A 153 22.72 -8.81 -7.92
C GLU A 153 22.30 -9.91 -6.94
N ALA A 154 21.46 -9.59 -5.96
CA ALA A 154 20.95 -10.55 -4.98
C ALA A 154 20.11 -11.65 -5.64
N LEU A 155 19.24 -11.30 -6.59
CA LEU A 155 18.43 -12.26 -7.36
C LEU A 155 19.30 -13.15 -8.25
N ALA A 156 20.35 -12.60 -8.88
CA ALA A 156 21.26 -13.36 -9.74
C ALA A 156 22.15 -14.35 -8.97
N SER A 157 22.55 -14.00 -7.73
CA SER A 157 23.40 -14.83 -6.88
C SER A 157 22.64 -15.88 -6.07
N GLY A 158 21.30 -15.82 -6.05
CA GLY A 158 20.48 -16.63 -5.15
C GLY A 158 20.73 -16.34 -3.67
N ALA A 159 21.48 -15.27 -3.37
CA ALA A 159 21.81 -14.88 -2.02
C ALA A 159 20.61 -14.16 -1.39
N ILE A 160 20.08 -14.74 -0.31
CA ILE A 160 19.24 -13.99 0.62
C ILE A 160 20.19 -13.03 1.33
N ALA A 161 20.11 -11.73 0.99
CA ALA A 161 20.89 -10.70 1.66
C ALA A 161 20.65 -10.80 3.17
N GLN A 162 21.69 -11.15 3.93
CA GLN A 162 21.62 -11.20 5.39
C GLN A 162 21.45 -9.77 5.90
N ALA A 163 20.41 -9.57 6.73
CA ALA A 163 20.08 -8.29 7.31
C ALA A 163 21.29 -7.65 8.00
N ALA A 164 21.74 -6.50 7.51
CA ALA A 164 22.55 -5.59 8.30
C ALA A 164 21.63 -4.87 9.29
N ALA A 165 21.90 -4.99 10.59
CA ALA A 165 21.25 -4.20 11.64
C ALA A 165 22.33 -3.72 12.63
N PRO A 166 22.23 -2.49 13.19
CA PRO A 166 21.03 -2.07 13.90
C PRO A 166 20.58 -0.62 13.62
N HIS A 167 19.38 -0.49 13.05
CA HIS A 167 18.51 0.62 13.41
C HIS A 167 17.33 0.02 14.17
N GLY A 168 17.09 0.57 15.37
CA GLY A 168 16.32 -0.03 16.45
C GLY A 168 15.06 -0.76 16.01
N THR A 169 14.91 -1.98 16.50
CA THR A 169 13.69 -2.77 16.34
C THR A 169 12.53 -2.02 17.00
N VAL A 170 11.71 -1.35 16.19
CA VAL A 170 10.39 -0.93 16.65
C VAL A 170 9.54 -2.20 16.70
N PRO A 171 8.97 -2.58 17.85
CA PRO A 171 8.11 -3.76 17.91
C PRO A 171 6.97 -3.58 16.92
N ARG A 172 6.83 -4.54 16.00
CA ARG A 172 5.79 -4.58 14.98
C ARG A 172 4.45 -4.64 15.71
N ALA A 173 3.71 -3.53 15.71
CA ALA A 173 2.33 -3.55 16.19
C ALA A 173 1.55 -4.57 15.36
N ALA A 174 0.83 -5.47 16.03
CA ALA A 174 -0.04 -6.41 15.35
C ALA A 174 -0.98 -5.63 14.42
N VAL A 175 -0.91 -5.90 13.12
CA VAL A 175 -1.87 -5.35 12.15
C VAL A 175 -3.23 -5.94 12.55
N PRO A 176 -4.19 -5.12 13.03
CA PRO A 176 -5.47 -5.64 13.41
C PRO A 176 -6.16 -6.20 12.17
N THR A 177 -6.67 -7.43 12.27
CA THR A 177 -7.54 -8.01 11.24
C THR A 177 -8.67 -7.04 10.95
N PRO A 178 -8.99 -6.74 9.67
CA PRO A 178 -10.11 -5.88 9.33
C PRO A 178 -11.37 -6.40 10.01
N LEU A 179 -12.04 -5.52 10.77
CA LEU A 179 -13.32 -5.85 11.38
C LEU A 179 -14.34 -6.09 10.27
N PRO A 180 -15.19 -7.13 10.36
CA PRO A 180 -16.28 -7.31 9.43
C PRO A 180 -17.15 -6.03 9.41
N PRO A 181 -17.76 -5.66 8.27
CA PRO A 181 -18.36 -4.34 8.04
C PRO A 181 -19.39 -3.94 9.10
N ALA A 182 -20.15 -4.90 9.63
CA ALA A 182 -21.10 -4.67 10.72
C ALA A 182 -20.43 -4.22 12.03
N ARG A 183 -19.23 -4.73 12.34
CA ARG A 183 -18.45 -4.34 13.53
C ARG A 183 -17.69 -3.03 13.32
N ALA A 184 -17.25 -2.73 12.10
CA ALA A 184 -16.65 -1.45 11.76
C ALA A 184 -17.65 -0.29 11.93
N ALA A 185 -18.89 -0.45 11.42
CA ALA A 185 -19.97 0.53 11.57
C ALA A 185 -20.30 0.79 13.06
N ALA A 186 -20.42 -0.26 13.87
CA ALA A 186 -20.66 -0.14 15.31
C ALA A 186 -19.53 0.58 16.06
N ALA A 187 -18.26 0.34 15.68
CA ALA A 187 -17.10 1.03 16.25
C ALA A 187 -17.09 2.53 15.93
N VAL A 188 -17.40 2.89 14.69
CA VAL A 188 -17.52 4.29 14.25
C VAL A 188 -18.66 5.00 15.01
N GLU A 189 -19.82 4.36 15.15
CA GLU A 189 -20.91 4.91 15.96
C GLU A 189 -20.52 5.13 17.42
N GLY A 190 -19.79 4.18 18.02
CA GLY A 190 -19.27 4.29 19.38
C GLY A 190 -18.36 5.50 19.56
N LEU A 191 -17.42 5.69 18.64
CA LEU A 191 -16.50 6.84 18.62
C LEU A 191 -17.24 8.18 18.44
N VAL A 192 -18.22 8.24 17.54
CA VAL A 192 -19.06 9.43 17.34
C VAL A 192 -19.86 9.77 18.59
N ARG A 193 -20.45 8.77 19.26
CA ARG A 193 -21.17 8.96 20.53
C ARG A 193 -20.23 9.45 21.64
N GLN A 194 -19.03 8.90 21.74
CA GLN A 194 -18.02 9.32 22.72
C GLN A 194 -17.54 10.75 22.47
N ALA A 195 -17.29 11.12 21.22
CA ALA A 195 -16.92 12.47 20.83
C ALA A 195 -18.02 13.49 21.15
N ARG A 196 -19.29 13.16 20.89
CA ARG A 196 -20.45 14.00 21.25
C ARG A 196 -20.58 14.19 22.76
N ARG A 197 -20.37 13.14 23.56
CA ARG A 197 -20.38 13.23 25.04
C ARG A 197 -19.27 14.14 25.57
N ARG A 198 -18.05 14.00 25.03
CA ARG A 198 -16.90 14.86 25.39
C ARG A 198 -17.17 16.32 25.06
N ARG A 199 -17.72 16.63 23.87
CA ARG A 199 -18.11 18.00 23.49
C ARG A 199 -19.14 18.61 24.43
N LYS A 200 -20.17 17.84 24.83
CA LYS A 200 -21.16 18.28 25.82
C LYS A 200 -20.53 18.55 27.19
N ALA A 201 -19.65 17.67 27.68
CA ALA A 201 -18.97 17.86 28.97
C ALA A 201 -18.07 19.10 28.98
N VAL A 202 -17.38 19.38 27.87
CA VAL A 202 -16.57 20.60 27.70
C VAL A 202 -17.44 21.86 27.68
N ALA A 203 -18.61 21.82 27.02
CA ALA A 203 -19.55 22.94 27.00
C ALA A 203 -20.11 23.25 28.39
N VAL A 204 -20.48 22.24 29.19
CA VAL A 204 -20.97 22.39 30.57
C VAL A 204 -19.89 22.97 31.50
N LYS A 205 -18.63 22.54 31.34
CA LYS A 205 -17.51 23.14 32.10
C LYS A 205 -17.29 24.62 31.74
N LYS A 206 -17.48 25.01 30.48
CA LYS A 206 -17.34 26.42 30.05
C LYS A 206 -18.45 27.34 30.59
N THR A 207 -19.71 26.86 30.67
CA THR A 207 -20.82 27.65 31.23
C THR A 207 -20.69 27.84 32.75
N SER A 208 -20.29 26.79 33.48
CA SER A 208 -20.00 26.87 34.93
C SER A 208 -18.86 27.85 35.26
N LYS A 209 -17.80 27.88 34.44
CA LYS A 209 -16.67 28.82 34.64
C LYS A 209 -17.04 30.27 34.32
N ARG A 210 -18.02 30.51 33.43
CA ARG A 210 -18.53 31.85 33.10
C ARG A 210 -19.40 32.44 34.21
N GLN A 211 -20.13 31.60 34.95
CA GLN A 211 -20.98 32.02 36.07
C GLN A 211 -20.21 32.28 37.38
N ARG A 212 -18.95 31.87 37.48
CA ARG A 212 -18.08 32.07 38.66
C ARG A 212 -17.11 33.25 38.53
N LYS A 213 -17.21 34.07 37.48
CA LYS A 213 -16.34 35.26 37.34
C LYS A 213 -16.93 36.39 38.20
N PRO A 214 -16.25 36.89 39.25
CA PRO A 214 -16.77 37.98 40.06
C PRO A 214 -16.80 39.27 39.24
N SER A 215 -17.90 40.01 39.36
CA SER A 215 -18.02 41.38 38.85
C SER A 215 -16.98 42.27 39.52
N ARG A 216 -16.07 42.82 38.72
CA ARG A 216 -15.30 44.00 39.09
C ARG A 216 -16.13 45.24 38.80
#